data_AF-A0A147KHR2-F1
#
_entry.id   AF-A0A147KHR2-F1
#
_cell.length_a   1.000
_cell.length_b   1.000
_cell.length_c   1.000
_cell.angle_alpha   90.00
_cell.angle_beta   90.00
_cell.angle_gamma   90.00
#
_symmetry.space_group_name_H-M   'P 1'
#
loop_
_entity.id
_entity.type
_entity.pdbx_description
1 polymer ?
#
loop_
_entity_poly.entity_id
_entity_poly.type
_entity_poly.pdbx_seq_one_letter_code
_entity_poly.pdbx_strand_id
1 'polypeptide(L)'
;MGKRAGTGRAEGEFYDPDRRDVAAHIEWQKQGAWVVIWGPYTRRYWAFGCWPLPEGGQVVSAPDPDGLYTEMRRVERESKYLKWRYGRRRRTGPDPAS
;
A
#
# COMPACT_ATOMS: atom_id res chain seq x y z
N MET A 1 -6.02 9.04 42.42
CA MET A 1 -7.10 8.07 42.15
C MET A 1 -8.06 8.71 41.15
N GLY A 2 -8.22 8.34 39.88
CA GLY A 2 -7.98 7.07 39.18
C GLY A 2 -9.29 6.60 38.55
N LYS A 3 -9.71 7.24 37.44
CA LYS A 3 -10.82 6.77 36.58
C LYS A 3 -10.53 7.21 35.12
N ARG A 4 -9.57 6.57 34.47
CA ARG A 4 -9.50 6.61 33.00
C ARG A 4 -10.55 5.62 32.49
N ALA A 5 -11.68 6.13 32.03
CA ALA A 5 -12.56 5.38 31.16
C ALA A 5 -11.83 5.24 29.81
N GLY A 6 -11.49 4.01 29.44
CA GLY A 6 -10.74 3.74 28.23
C GLY A 6 -10.85 2.28 27.86
N THR A 7 -12.00 1.93 27.27
CA THR A 7 -12.14 0.87 26.25
C THR A 7 -11.42 -0.44 26.54
N GLY A 8 -12.05 -1.29 27.34
CA GLY A 8 -11.98 -2.72 27.04
C GLY A 8 -12.73 -2.95 25.72
N ARG A 9 -11.99 -3.03 24.61
CA ARG A 9 -12.52 -3.58 23.35
C ARG A 9 -12.11 -5.05 23.30
N ALA A 10 -13.08 -5.91 23.01
CA ALA A 10 -12.92 -7.35 23.07
C ALA A 10 -11.81 -7.84 22.13
N GLU A 11 -11.10 -8.88 22.54
CA GLU A 11 -9.90 -9.43 21.87
C GLU A 11 -10.15 -9.99 20.44
N GLY A 12 -11.37 -9.91 19.91
CA GLY A 12 -11.72 -10.27 18.53
C GLY A 12 -12.20 -9.11 17.64
N GLU A 13 -12.38 -7.90 18.18
CA GLU A 13 -12.98 -6.77 17.45
C GLU A 13 -12.01 -6.10 16.45
N PHE A 14 -10.73 -6.48 16.51
CA PHE A 14 -9.65 -5.94 15.68
C PHE A 14 -9.17 -6.92 14.59
N TYR A 15 -9.68 -8.14 14.54
CA TYR A 15 -9.30 -9.09 13.50
C TYR A 15 -10.33 -9.07 12.37
N ASP A 16 -9.95 -8.46 11.25
CA ASP A 16 -10.80 -8.31 10.07
C ASP A 16 -10.13 -9.02 8.87
N PRO A 17 -10.34 -10.35 8.72
CA PRO A 17 -9.67 -11.15 7.70
C PRO A 17 -10.10 -10.75 6.29
N ASP A 18 -11.37 -10.39 6.08
CA ASP A 18 -11.89 -9.98 4.77
C ASP A 18 -11.17 -8.72 4.27
N ARG A 19 -10.95 -7.73 5.15
CA ARG A 19 -10.21 -6.52 4.80
C ARG A 19 -8.73 -6.80 4.53
N ARG A 20 -8.15 -7.78 5.22
CA ARG A 20 -6.78 -8.20 4.96
C ARG A 20 -6.64 -8.86 3.59
N ASP A 21 -7.60 -9.70 3.20
CA ASP A 21 -7.60 -10.33 1.88
C ASP A 21 -7.77 -9.30 0.75
N VAL A 22 -8.62 -8.28 0.96
CA VAL A 22 -8.72 -7.14 0.04
C VAL A 22 -7.39 -6.40 -0.06
N ALA A 23 -6.70 -6.12 1.04
CA ALA A 23 -5.38 -5.49 1.03
C ALA A 23 -4.35 -6.32 0.22
N ALA A 24 -4.30 -7.63 0.46
CA ALA A 24 -3.44 -8.55 -0.28
C ALA A 24 -3.77 -8.59 -1.78
N HIS A 25 -5.05 -8.54 -2.13
CA HIS A 25 -5.48 -8.48 -3.52
C HIS A 25 -5.02 -7.19 -4.22
N ILE A 26 -5.14 -6.05 -3.55
CA ILE A 26 -4.66 -4.75 -4.07
C ILE A 26 -3.14 -4.79 -4.29
N GLU A 27 -2.39 -5.33 -3.32
CA GLU A 27 -0.93 -5.50 -3.42
C GLU A 27 -0.54 -6.37 -4.62
N TRP A 28 -1.19 -7.52 -4.79
CA TRP A 28 -0.97 -8.41 -5.92
C TRP A 28 -1.23 -7.71 -7.27
N GLN A 29 -2.34 -6.98 -7.39
CA GLN A 29 -2.67 -6.23 -8.60
C GLN A 29 -1.62 -5.18 -8.95
N LYS A 30 -1.00 -4.55 -7.95
CA LYS A 30 0.02 -3.52 -8.14
C LYS A 30 1.41 -4.10 -8.43
N GLN A 31 1.54 -5.43 -8.46
CA GLN A 31 2.75 -6.16 -8.89
C GLN A 31 3.99 -5.73 -8.11
N GLY A 32 3.86 -5.61 -6.78
CA GLY A 32 4.96 -5.24 -5.89
C GLY A 32 5.46 -3.80 -6.02
N ALA A 33 4.73 -2.93 -6.74
CA ALA A 33 4.96 -1.50 -6.68
C ALA A 33 4.56 -0.93 -5.32
N TRP A 34 3.50 -1.47 -4.74
CA TRP A 34 2.92 -1.02 -3.48
C TRP A 34 2.81 -2.19 -2.52
N VAL A 35 3.15 -1.97 -1.25
CA VAL A 35 2.80 -2.85 -0.14
C VAL A 35 1.54 -2.29 0.52
N VAL A 36 0.52 -3.12 0.72
CA VAL A 36 -0.79 -2.67 1.23
C VAL A 36 -1.16 -3.43 2.49
N ILE A 37 -1.51 -2.69 3.54
CA ILE A 37 -1.90 -3.25 4.84
C ILE A 37 -3.26 -2.70 5.28
N TRP A 38 -4.07 -3.54 5.93
CA TRP A 38 -5.23 -3.09 6.68
C TRP A 38 -4.81 -2.78 8.12
N GLY A 39 -5.08 -1.56 8.57
CA GLY A 39 -4.87 -1.14 9.95
C GLY A 39 -6.18 -1.28 10.74
N PRO A 40 -6.38 -2.38 11.50
CA PRO A 40 -7.67 -2.66 12.15
C PRO A 40 -8.04 -1.63 13.22
N TYR A 41 -7.05 -1.11 13.94
CA TYR A 41 -7.25 -0.04 14.92
C TYR A 41 -7.73 1.26 14.26
N THR A 42 -7.14 1.61 13.11
CA THR A 42 -7.50 2.82 12.37
C THR A 42 -8.70 2.63 11.44
N ARG A 43 -9.10 1.39 11.17
CA ARG A 43 -10.06 0.98 10.14
C ARG A 43 -9.76 1.62 8.77
N ARG A 44 -8.48 1.61 8.38
CA ARG A 44 -8.00 2.19 7.12
C ARG A 44 -7.01 1.26 6.45
N TYR A 45 -7.03 1.27 5.12
CA TYR A 45 -5.96 0.73 4.30
C TYR A 45 -4.81 1.73 4.24
N TRP A 46 -3.60 1.19 4.26
CA TRP A 46 -2.36 1.94 4.09
C TRP A 46 -1.58 1.32 2.94
N ALA A 47 -1.10 2.15 2.02
CA ALA A 47 -0.26 1.71 0.91
C ALA A 47 1.07 2.45 0.93
N PHE A 48 2.16 1.68 0.84
CA PHE A 48 3.54 2.14 0.86
C PHE A 48 4.17 1.88 -0.50
N GLY A 49 4.75 2.91 -1.12
CA GLY A 49 5.42 2.77 -2.41
C GLY A 49 6.81 2.13 -2.26
N CYS A 50 7.12 1.14 -3.09
CA CYS A 50 8.37 0.35 -3.04
C CYS A 50 9.27 0.53 -4.28
N TRP A 51 8.97 1.50 -5.14
CA TRP A 51 9.84 1.89 -6.26
C TRP A 51 10.83 2.98 -5.79
N PRO A 52 11.88 3.33 -6.57
CA PRO A 52 12.83 4.37 -6.17
C PRO A 52 12.09 5.70 -6.10
N LEU A 53 11.73 6.02 -4.87
CA LEU A 53 11.08 7.24 -4.46
C LEU A 53 12.15 8.23 -3.98
N PRO A 54 11.87 9.53 -4.03
CA PRO A 54 12.70 10.51 -3.34
C PRO A 54 12.80 10.18 -1.84
N GLU A 55 13.83 10.74 -1.17
CA GLU A 55 14.02 10.57 0.27
C GLU A 55 12.73 10.91 1.02
N GLY A 56 12.26 9.97 1.85
CA GLY A 56 10.97 10.04 2.55
C GLY A 56 9.94 8.99 2.14
N GLY A 57 10.11 8.33 0.98
CA GLY A 57 9.14 7.35 0.49
C GLY A 57 7.78 7.98 0.18
N GLN A 58 6.78 7.15 -0.12
CA GLN A 58 5.41 7.60 -0.35
C GLN A 58 4.44 6.68 0.36
N VAL A 59 3.53 7.29 1.12
CA VAL A 59 2.55 6.60 1.94
C VAL A 59 1.20 7.25 1.73
N VAL A 60 0.19 6.45 1.41
CA VAL A 60 -1.19 6.91 1.29
C VAL A 60 -2.10 6.04 2.15
N SER A 61 -3.22 6.60 2.62
CA SER A 61 -4.21 5.84 3.39
C SER A 61 -5.64 6.25 3.09
N ALA A 62 -6.55 5.29 3.09
CA ALA A 62 -7.98 5.50 2.85
C ALA A 62 -8.82 4.50 3.64
N PRO A 63 -10.06 4.85 4.03
CA PRO A 63 -10.95 3.94 4.75
C PRO A 63 -11.49 2.80 3.86
N ASP A 64 -11.52 3.00 2.55
CA ASP A 64 -12.06 2.06 1.57
C ASP A 64 -11.09 1.83 0.39
N PRO A 65 -11.24 0.71 -0.36
CA PRO A 65 -10.36 0.37 -1.47
C PRO A 65 -10.37 1.38 -2.62
N ASP A 66 -11.54 1.95 -2.96
CA ASP A 66 -11.68 2.87 -4.10
C ASP A 66 -10.98 4.20 -3.84
N GLY A 67 -11.11 4.71 -2.61
CA GLY A 67 -10.35 5.84 -2.10
C GLY A 67 -8.86 5.54 -2.13
N LEU A 68 -8.44 4.35 -1.71
CA LEU A 68 -7.03 3.96 -1.75
C LEU A 68 -6.48 3.95 -3.18
N TYR A 69 -7.23 3.38 -4.12
CA TYR A 69 -6.84 3.38 -5.54
C TYR A 69 -6.71 4.78 -6.11
N THR A 70 -7.59 5.69 -5.72
CA THR A 70 -7.56 7.08 -6.17
C THR A 70 -6.28 7.78 -5.70
N GLU A 71 -5.94 7.64 -4.42
CA GLU A 71 -4.71 8.21 -3.86
C GLU A 71 -3.45 7.57 -4.45
N MET A 72 -3.44 6.24 -4.62
CA MET A 72 -2.33 5.55 -5.28
C MET A 72 -2.11 6.06 -6.71
N ARG A 73 -3.18 6.21 -7.51
CA ARG A 73 -3.07 6.75 -8.88
C ARG A 73 -2.59 8.19 -8.89
N ARG A 74 -3.02 9.00 -7.93
CA ARG A 74 -2.56 10.39 -7.78
C ARG A 74 -1.05 10.44 -7.55
N VAL A 75 -0.55 9.66 -6.60
CA VAL A 75 0.89 9.56 -6.31
C VAL A 75 1.66 9.00 -7.51
N GLU A 76 1.14 7.98 -8.18
CA GLU A 76 1.73 7.41 -9.40
C GLU A 76 1.87 8.46 -10.53
N ARG A 77 0.92 9.40 -10.64
CA ARG A 77 0.96 10.50 -11.63
C ARG A 77 1.94 11.61 -11.25
N GLU A 78 1.96 11.99 -9.98
CA GLU A 78 2.83 13.06 -9.47
C GLU A 78 4.30 12.59 -9.39
N SER A 79 4.53 11.28 -9.29
CA SER A 79 5.85 10.67 -9.19
C SER A 79 6.39 10.19 -10.54
N LYS A 80 7.71 9.95 -10.63
CA LYS A 80 8.37 9.32 -11.80
C LYS A 80 8.07 7.81 -11.94
N TYR A 81 6.92 7.34 -11.45
CA TYR A 81 6.56 5.93 -11.38
C TYR A 81 6.58 5.23 -12.75
N LEU A 82 5.95 5.84 -13.76
CA LEU A 82 5.93 5.30 -15.13
C LEU A 82 7.35 5.20 -15.72
N LYS A 83 8.21 6.20 -15.46
CA LYS A 83 9.61 6.19 -15.91
C LYS A 83 10.38 5.01 -15.32
N TRP A 84 10.16 4.69 -14.05
CA TRP A 84 10.77 3.52 -13.43
C TRP A 84 10.19 2.20 -13.96
N ARG A 85 8.86 2.08 -14.03
CA ARG A 85 8.18 0.83 -14.41
C ARG A 85 8.52 0.40 -15.84
N TYR A 86 8.59 1.34 -16.78
CA TYR A 86 8.99 1.06 -18.16
C TYR A 86 10.52 1.04 -18.37
N GLY A 87 11.29 1.71 -17.52
CA GLY A 87 12.76 1.65 -17.55
C GLY A 87 13.32 0.29 -17.12
N ARG A 88 12.65 -0.41 -16.20
CA ARG A 88 13.08 -1.73 -15.70
C ARG A 88 12.96 -2.84 -16.76
N ARG A 89 11.94 -2.80 -17.63
CA ARG A 89 11.69 -3.82 -18.66
C ARG A 89 12.74 -3.85 -19.78
N ARG A 90 13.44 -2.73 -20.02
CA ARG A 90 14.52 -2.66 -21.04
C ARG A 90 15.84 -3.29 -20.58
N ARG A 91 16.02 -3.56 -19.29
CA ARG A 91 17.27 -4.11 -18.73
C ARG A 91 17.29 -5.64 -18.65
N THR A 92 16.24 -6.31 -19.12
CA THR A 92 16.08 -7.77 -19.07
C THR A 92 15.82 -8.35 -20.46
N GLY A 93 16.38 -7.72 -21.51
CA GLY A 93 16.61 -8.42 -22.77
C GLY A 93 17.88 -9.26 -22.64
N PRO A 94 17.93 -10.51 -23.13
CA PRO A 94 19.18 -11.25 -23.21
C PRO A 94 20.16 -10.44 -24.04
N ASP A 95 21.39 -10.31 -23.53
CA ASP A 95 22.49 -9.67 -24.23
C ASP A 95 22.75 -10.46 -25.53
N PRO A 96 22.62 -9.88 -26.74
CA PRO A 96 22.88 -10.58 -27.99
C PRO A 96 24.39 -10.62 -28.25
N ALA A 97 25.15 -11.27 -27.37
CA ALA A 97 26.56 -11.61 -27.58
C ALA A 97 27.05 -12.60 -26.51
N SER A 98 26.84 -13.89 -26.72
CA SER A 98 27.70 -14.97 -26.20
C SER A 98 27.51 -16.21 -27.07
#